data_AF-A0A2U0RZS2-F1
#
_entry.id   AF-A0A2U0RZS2-F1
#
_cell.length_a   1.000
_cell.length_b   1.000
_cell.length_c   1.000
_cell.angle_alpha   90.00
_cell.angle_beta   90.00
_cell.angle_gamma   90.00
#
_symmetry.space_group_name_H-M   'P 1'
#
loop_
_entity.id
_entity.type
_entity.pdbx_description
1 polymer ?
#
loop_
_entity_poly.entity_id
_entity_poly.type
_entity_poly.pdbx_seq_one_letter_code
_entity_poly.pdbx_strand_id
1 'polypeptide(L)'
;MASNENRQGQLKLRPNFGHLAIGSAIVTVVIFFQVQLISSFDLSALFSIIFFNILFLFLIFPLEGPLRRKVVLLIVGNQVGILWHGIQVLLEDAILFLNTDTFKIMFLVTRPLIDFVWIVAVWSISLSMMTAYKTKAERLEKD
;
A
#
# COMPACT_ATOMS: atom_id res chain seq x y z
N MET A 1 1.72 31.12 -35.01
CA MET A 1 0.86 30.01 -34.53
C MET A 1 1.78 28.94 -33.98
N ALA A 2 2.02 28.95 -32.68
CA ALA A 2 2.90 27.99 -32.02
C ALA A 2 2.25 27.57 -30.71
N SER A 3 2.54 26.34 -30.27
CA SER A 3 2.25 25.78 -28.95
C SER A 3 0.97 24.93 -28.84
N ASN A 4 0.99 23.75 -29.45
CA ASN A 4 0.24 22.60 -28.88
C ASN A 4 1.07 21.31 -28.81
N GLU A 5 2.33 21.32 -29.26
CA GLU A 5 3.20 20.14 -29.35
C GLU A 5 4.31 20.10 -28.26
N ASN A 6 4.14 20.86 -27.17
CA ASN A 6 5.14 20.94 -26.08
C ASN A 6 4.55 20.75 -24.68
N ARG A 7 3.34 20.16 -24.55
CA ARG A 7 2.75 19.84 -23.24
C ARG A 7 2.90 18.39 -22.80
N GLN A 8 3.47 17.52 -23.65
CA GLN A 8 3.63 16.08 -23.36
C GLN A 8 5.09 15.64 -23.20
N GLY A 9 6.08 16.46 -23.56
CA GLY A 9 7.48 16.22 -23.25
C GLY A 9 7.85 16.92 -21.94
N GLN A 10 8.54 16.23 -21.04
CA GLN A 10 9.04 16.72 -19.74
C GLN A 10 8.12 16.48 -18.53
N LEU A 11 7.49 15.30 -18.45
CA LEU A 11 7.42 14.59 -17.16
C LEU A 11 8.86 14.26 -16.76
N LYS A 12 9.56 15.27 -16.23
CA LYS A 12 10.87 15.09 -15.65
C LYS A 12 10.62 14.31 -14.36
N LEU A 13 10.50 12.98 -14.46
CA LEU A 13 10.73 12.08 -13.34
C LEU A 13 12.17 12.32 -12.89
N ARG A 14 12.41 13.41 -12.17
CA ARG A 14 13.55 13.54 -11.28
C ARG A 14 13.06 12.86 -10.02
N PRO A 15 13.39 11.58 -9.80
CA PRO A 15 13.20 11.01 -8.47
C PRO A 15 13.89 11.94 -7.49
N ASN A 16 13.10 12.55 -6.62
CA ASN A 16 13.65 13.38 -5.57
C ASN A 16 14.22 12.41 -4.52
N PHE A 17 15.47 11.99 -4.73
CA PHE A 17 16.16 10.99 -3.92
C PHE A 17 16.13 11.35 -2.42
N GLY A 18 16.02 12.64 -2.07
CA GLY A 18 15.83 13.08 -0.69
C GLY A 18 14.49 12.62 -0.09
N HIS A 19 13.40 12.70 -0.85
CA HIS A 19 12.10 12.18 -0.39
C HIS A 19 12.11 10.65 -0.28
N LEU A 20 12.84 9.96 -1.16
CA LEU A 20 13.00 8.51 -1.09
C LEU A 20 13.79 8.08 0.14
N ALA A 21 14.87 8.79 0.48
CA ALA A 21 15.67 8.49 1.68
C ALA A 21 14.87 8.70 2.98
N ILE A 22 14.13 9.82 3.08
CA ILE A 22 13.24 10.09 4.22
C ILE A 22 12.13 9.04 4.29
N GLY A 23 11.56 8.69 3.14
CA GLY A 23 10.55 7.63 3.04
C GLY A 23 11.06 6.27 3.49
N SER A 24 12.27 5.91 3.08
CA SER A 24 12.94 4.67 3.46
C SER A 24 13.13 4.58 4.97
N ALA A 25 13.57 5.69 5.60
CA ALA A 25 13.71 5.74 7.06
C ALA A 25 12.35 5.52 7.76
N ILE A 26 11.28 6.19 7.28
CA ILE A 26 9.93 6.03 7.85
C ILE A 26 9.43 4.60 7.67
N VAL A 27 9.55 4.04 6.47
CA VAL A 27 9.13 2.66 6.17
C VAL A 27 9.91 1.66 7.02
N THR A 28 11.21 1.86 7.22
CA THR A 28 12.05 1.01 8.08
C THR A 28 11.56 1.04 9.52
N VAL A 29 11.26 2.23 10.06
CA VAL A 29 10.71 2.37 11.42
C VAL A 29 9.35 1.67 11.53
N VAL A 30 8.46 1.87 10.56
CA VAL A 30 7.14 1.22 10.54
C VAL A 30 7.27 -0.30 10.49
N ILE A 31 8.12 -0.84 9.61
CA ILE A 31 8.38 -2.28 9.53
C ILE A 31 8.95 -2.80 10.84
N PHE A 32 9.90 -2.09 11.46
CA PHE A 32 10.47 -2.50 12.75
C PHE A 32 9.40 -2.61 13.84
N PHE A 33 8.53 -1.61 13.98
CA PHE A 33 7.41 -1.67 14.93
C PHE A 33 6.45 -2.81 14.61
N GLN A 34 6.12 -3.03 13.33
CA GLN A 34 5.20 -4.08 12.91
C GLN A 34 5.78 -5.49 13.12
N VAL A 35 7.08 -5.68 12.89
CA VAL A 35 7.76 -6.94 13.19
C VAL A 35 7.66 -7.24 14.69
N GLN A 36 7.93 -6.26 15.54
CA GLN A 36 7.81 -6.47 16.99
C GLN A 36 6.36 -6.79 17.41
N LEU A 37 5.37 -6.17 16.78
CA LEU A 37 3.96 -6.35 17.12
C LEU A 37 3.38 -7.67 16.59
N ILE A 38 3.69 -8.04 15.35
CA ILE A 38 3.03 -9.14 14.60
C ILE A 38 3.88 -10.42 14.59
N SER A 39 5.20 -10.34 14.85
CA SER A 39 6.06 -11.55 14.94
C SER A 39 5.65 -12.51 16.06
N SER A 40 4.81 -12.07 16.99
CA SER A 40 4.23 -12.95 18.01
C SER A 40 3.03 -13.77 17.51
N PHE A 41 2.47 -13.44 16.34
CA PHE A 41 1.15 -13.93 15.90
C PHE A 41 1.14 -14.68 14.57
N ASP A 42 1.75 -14.14 13.49
CA ASP A 42 1.75 -14.85 12.19
C ASP A 42 2.86 -14.35 11.23
N LEU A 43 3.65 -15.29 10.70
CA LEU A 43 4.67 -15.03 9.68
C LEU A 43 4.06 -14.64 8.32
N SER A 44 2.92 -15.22 7.94
CA SER A 44 2.27 -14.93 6.65
C SER A 44 1.84 -13.46 6.56
N ALA A 45 1.22 -12.98 7.64
CA ALA A 45 0.80 -11.58 7.78
C ALA A 45 1.98 -10.62 7.71
N LEU A 46 3.08 -10.96 8.38
CA LEU A 46 4.33 -10.19 8.30
C LEU A 46 4.84 -10.08 6.88
N PHE A 47 4.91 -11.20 6.15
CA PHE A 47 5.36 -11.18 4.76
C PHE A 47 4.47 -10.29 3.89
N SER A 48 3.14 -10.39 4.02
CA SER A 48 2.21 -9.55 3.26
C SER A 48 2.38 -8.05 3.57
N ILE A 49 2.56 -7.69 4.84
CA ILE A 49 2.72 -6.29 5.27
C ILE A 49 4.09 -5.73 4.86
N ILE A 50 5.15 -6.53 4.97
CA ILE A 50 6.49 -6.14 4.49
C ILE A 50 6.46 -5.92 2.99
N PHE A 51 5.85 -6.84 2.23
CA PHE A 51 5.71 -6.72 0.78
C PHE A 51 4.93 -5.46 0.38
N PHE A 52 3.82 -5.18 1.06
CA PHE A 52 3.07 -3.94 0.88
C PHE A 52 3.93 -2.69 1.12
N ASN A 53 4.70 -2.65 2.21
CA ASN A 53 5.56 -1.51 2.56
C ASN A 53 6.69 -1.30 1.54
N ILE A 54 7.30 -2.38 1.04
CA ILE A 54 8.32 -2.32 -0.03
C ILE A 54 7.71 -1.76 -1.33
N LEU A 55 6.55 -2.29 -1.76
CA LEU A 55 5.85 -1.77 -2.93
C LEU A 55 5.50 -0.29 -2.77
N PHE A 56 5.02 0.10 -1.60
CA PHE A 56 4.69 1.48 -1.31
C PHE A 56 5.93 2.40 -1.39
N LEU A 57 7.06 1.94 -0.86
CA LEU A 57 8.33 2.65 -0.94
C LEU A 57 8.82 2.82 -2.39
N PHE A 58 8.70 1.80 -3.23
CA PHE A 58 9.16 1.89 -4.62
C PHE A 58 8.20 2.62 -5.56
N LEU A 59 6.89 2.64 -5.27
CA LEU A 59 5.91 3.20 -6.20
C LEU A 59 5.39 4.57 -5.77
N ILE A 60 5.09 4.79 -4.49
CA ILE A 60 4.48 6.04 -4.01
C ILE A 60 5.54 7.09 -3.67
N PHE A 61 6.68 6.67 -3.11
CA PHE A 61 7.73 7.61 -2.71
C PHE A 61 8.45 8.29 -3.89
N PRO A 62 8.72 7.64 -5.03
CA PRO A 62 9.28 8.30 -6.20
C PRO A 62 8.30 9.22 -6.93
N LEU A 63 6.99 9.06 -6.71
CA LEU A 63 5.97 9.85 -7.39
C LEU A 63 5.95 11.31 -6.89
N GLU A 64 5.68 12.27 -7.78
CA GLU A 64 5.65 13.69 -7.43
C GLU A 64 4.48 14.01 -6.47
N GLY A 65 4.75 14.74 -5.39
CA GLY A 65 3.72 15.15 -4.43
C GLY A 65 4.24 15.38 -3.00
N PRO A 66 3.40 15.98 -2.13
CA PRO A 66 3.78 16.31 -0.76
C PRO A 66 4.05 15.06 0.09
N LEU A 67 5.17 15.07 0.81
CA LEU A 67 5.62 13.95 1.65
C LEU A 67 4.58 13.54 2.70
N ARG A 68 3.88 14.52 3.31
CA ARG A 68 2.82 14.28 4.31
C ARG A 68 1.74 13.34 3.78
N ARG A 69 1.34 13.50 2.52
CA ARG A 69 0.29 12.68 1.93
C ARG A 69 0.73 11.23 1.74
N LYS A 70 1.99 11.03 1.35
CA LYS A 70 2.58 9.70 1.20
C LYS A 70 2.63 8.98 2.56
N VAL A 71 3.00 9.71 3.61
CA VAL A 71 2.99 9.18 4.99
C VAL A 71 1.57 8.84 5.44
N VAL A 72 0.57 9.69 5.18
CA VAL A 72 -0.84 9.38 5.51
C VAL A 72 -1.31 8.13 4.77
N LEU A 73 -1.05 8.03 3.47
CA LEU A 73 -1.39 6.84 2.68
C LEU A 73 -0.67 5.57 3.19
N LEU A 74 0.59 5.68 3.61
CA LEU A 74 1.34 4.58 4.21
C LEU A 74 0.70 4.12 5.53
N ILE A 75 0.34 5.06 6.40
CA ILE A 75 -0.30 4.76 7.68
C ILE A 75 -1.66 4.10 7.44
N VAL A 76 -2.50 4.69 6.58
CA VAL A 76 -3.83 4.13 6.24
C VAL A 76 -3.69 2.73 5.66
N GLY A 77 -2.76 2.51 4.73
CA GLY A 77 -2.54 1.19 4.14
C GLY A 77 -2.09 0.14 5.15
N ASN A 78 -1.20 0.51 6.08
CA ASN A 78 -0.80 -0.39 7.16
C ASN A 78 -1.95 -0.68 8.13
N GLN A 79 -2.81 0.30 8.45
CA GLN A 79 -4.01 0.08 9.27
C GLN A 79 -4.99 -0.89 8.59
N VAL A 80 -5.20 -0.74 7.27
CA VAL A 80 -6.01 -1.69 6.49
C VAL A 80 -5.40 -3.09 6.53
N GLY A 81 -4.08 -3.22 6.41
CA GLY A 81 -3.39 -4.51 6.51
C GLY A 81 -3.55 -5.18 7.89
N ILE A 82 -3.44 -4.42 8.97
CA ILE A 82 -3.69 -4.93 10.33
C ILE A 82 -5.15 -5.36 10.49
N LEU A 83 -6.09 -4.54 10.05
CA LEU A 83 -7.53 -4.85 10.12
C LEU A 83 -7.85 -6.11 9.30
N TRP A 84 -7.24 -6.24 8.12
CA TRP A 84 -7.41 -7.40 7.25
C TRP A 84 -6.91 -8.68 7.90
N HIS A 85 -5.74 -8.64 8.54
CA HIS A 85 -5.25 -9.76 9.32
C HIS A 85 -6.22 -10.13 10.46
N GLY A 86 -6.79 -9.13 11.15
CA GLY A 86 -7.83 -9.37 12.16
C GLY A 86 -9.06 -10.11 11.59
N ILE A 87 -9.50 -9.75 10.38
CA ILE A 87 -10.59 -10.45 9.68
C ILE A 87 -10.20 -11.90 9.35
N GLN A 88 -8.95 -12.16 8.95
CA GLN A 88 -8.49 -13.52 8.64
C GLN A 88 -8.48 -14.41 9.88
N VAL A 89 -7.99 -13.91 11.02
CA VAL A 89 -8.00 -14.67 12.28
C VAL A 89 -9.43 -15.04 12.69
N LEU A 90 -10.38 -14.09 12.59
CA LEU A 90 -11.79 -14.36 12.88
C LEU A 90 -12.41 -15.38 11.92
N LEU A 91 -12.00 -15.34 10.65
CA LEU A 91 -12.48 -16.27 9.63
C LEU A 91 -11.91 -17.69 9.84
N GLU A 92 -10.65 -17.79 10.27
CA GLU A 92 -10.02 -19.06 10.66
C GLU A 92 -10.76 -19.70 11.84
N ASP A 93 -11.03 -18.94 12.89
CA ASP A 93 -11.78 -19.42 14.06
C ASP A 93 -13.17 -19.93 13.66
N ALA A 94 -13.87 -19.22 12.77
CA ALA A 94 -15.18 -19.63 12.27
C ALA A 94 -15.11 -20.94 11.45
N ILE A 95 -14.05 -21.12 10.64
CA ILE A 95 -13.86 -22.33 9.82
C ILE A 95 -13.47 -23.52 10.71
N LEU A 96 -12.65 -23.30 11.74
CA LEU A 96 -12.33 -24.32 12.73
C LEU A 96 -13.57 -24.79 13.48
N PHE A 97 -14.49 -23.87 13.81
CA PHE A 97 -15.78 -24.22 14.43
C PHE A 97 -16.67 -25.09 13.53
N LEU A 98 -16.63 -24.87 12.21
CA LEU A 98 -17.40 -25.66 11.23
C LEU A 98 -16.81 -27.07 10.99
N ASN A 99 -15.63 -27.39 11.55
CA ASN A 99 -14.96 -28.69 11.60
C ASN A 99 -15.04 -29.55 10.32
N THR A 100 -14.90 -28.92 9.15
CA THR A 100 -14.97 -29.59 7.85
C THR A 100 -13.62 -29.46 7.14
N ASP A 101 -12.95 -30.60 6.92
CA ASP A 101 -11.59 -30.61 6.37
C ASP A 101 -11.49 -30.05 4.94
N THR A 102 -12.58 -30.14 4.16
CA THR A 102 -12.68 -29.52 2.83
C THR A 102 -12.57 -28.00 2.90
N PHE A 103 -13.17 -27.37 3.90
CA PHE A 103 -13.12 -25.91 4.05
C PHE A 103 -11.74 -25.43 4.50
N LYS A 104 -11.01 -26.22 5.31
CA LYS A 104 -9.63 -25.91 5.68
C LYS A 104 -8.70 -25.85 4.46
N ILE A 105 -8.81 -26.82 3.56
CA ILE A 105 -7.98 -26.88 2.34
C ILE A 105 -8.33 -25.71 1.41
N MET A 106 -9.63 -25.44 1.22
CA MET A 106 -10.08 -24.31 0.40
C MET A 106 -9.59 -22.98 0.97
N PHE A 107 -9.66 -22.80 2.29
CA PHE A 107 -9.15 -21.62 2.96
C PHE A 107 -7.64 -21.46 2.83
N LEU A 108 -6.86 -22.53 2.96
CA LEU A 108 -5.40 -22.51 2.79
C LEU A 108 -4.99 -21.96 1.41
N VAL A 109 -5.70 -22.34 0.35
CA VAL A 109 -5.46 -21.84 -1.01
C VAL A 109 -5.98 -20.42 -1.20
N THR A 110 -7.10 -20.08 -0.56
CA THR A 110 -7.75 -18.78 -0.71
C THR A 110 -7.04 -17.68 0.09
N ARG A 111 -6.36 -18.02 1.20
CA ARG A 111 -5.62 -17.09 2.08
C ARG A 111 -4.62 -16.21 1.32
N PRO A 112 -3.67 -16.75 0.52
CA PRO A 112 -2.76 -15.91 -0.28
C PRO A 112 -3.47 -15.10 -1.39
N LEU A 113 -4.57 -15.60 -1.95
CA LEU A 113 -5.35 -14.83 -2.95
C LEU A 113 -6.05 -13.63 -2.30
N ILE A 114 -6.63 -13.85 -1.12
CA ILE A 114 -7.24 -12.83 -0.26
C ILE A 114 -6.19 -11.78 0.14
N ASP A 115 -4.98 -12.20 0.47
CA ASP A 115 -3.84 -11.29 0.72
C ASP A 115 -3.50 -10.42 -0.49
N PHE A 116 -3.49 -11.01 -1.69
CA PHE A 116 -3.21 -10.25 -2.90
C PHE A 116 -4.28 -9.20 -3.19
N VAL A 117 -5.56 -9.53 -2.96
CA VAL A 117 -6.70 -8.63 -3.22
C VAL A 117 -6.60 -7.35 -2.40
N TRP A 118 -6.33 -7.42 -1.08
CA TRP A 118 -6.26 -6.20 -0.27
C TRP A 118 -5.03 -5.36 -0.64
N ILE A 119 -3.87 -5.99 -0.89
CA ILE A 119 -2.64 -5.29 -1.30
C ILE A 119 -2.90 -4.50 -2.58
N VAL A 120 -3.46 -5.16 -3.59
CA VAL A 120 -3.75 -4.54 -4.89
C VAL A 120 -4.81 -3.46 -4.77
N ALA A 121 -5.83 -3.64 -3.94
CA ALA A 121 -6.88 -2.65 -3.73
C ALA A 121 -6.34 -1.38 -3.07
N VAL A 122 -5.62 -1.52 -1.95
CA VAL A 122 -5.02 -0.38 -1.23
C VAL A 122 -4.02 0.35 -2.12
N TRP A 123 -3.24 -0.40 -2.89
CA TRP A 123 -2.30 0.17 -3.86
C TRP A 123 -3.02 0.96 -4.96
N SER A 124 -4.04 0.36 -5.58
CA SER A 124 -4.83 1.00 -6.65
C SER A 124 -5.49 2.29 -6.17
N ILE A 125 -6.03 2.28 -4.95
CA ILE A 125 -6.62 3.47 -4.31
C ILE A 125 -5.55 4.54 -4.08
N SER A 126 -4.37 4.16 -3.58
CA SER A 126 -3.27 5.10 -3.31
C SER A 126 -2.82 5.82 -4.59
N LEU A 127 -2.64 5.08 -5.70
CA LEU A 127 -2.29 5.65 -7.00
C LEU A 127 -3.41 6.51 -7.60
N SER A 128 -4.66 6.04 -7.50
CA SER A 128 -5.83 6.81 -7.93
C SER A 128 -5.94 8.13 -7.18
N MET A 129 -5.71 8.13 -5.87
CA MET A 129 -5.70 9.36 -5.07
C MET A 129 -4.60 10.31 -5.53
N MET A 130 -3.39 9.81 -5.79
CA MET A 130 -2.27 10.63 -6.26
C MET A 130 -2.58 11.33 -7.59
N THR A 131 -3.11 10.58 -8.57
CA THR A 131 -3.47 11.11 -9.89
C THR A 131 -4.64 12.10 -9.82
N ALA A 132 -5.71 11.78 -9.09
CA ALA A 132 -6.87 12.67 -8.92
C ALA A 132 -6.49 14.04 -8.35
N TYR A 133 -5.52 14.08 -7.43
CA TYR A 133 -5.06 15.34 -6.86
C TYR A 133 -4.19 16.15 -7.83
N LYS A 134 -3.31 15.49 -8.60
CA LYS A 134 -2.53 16.16 -9.64
C LYS A 134 -3.46 16.88 -10.62
N THR A 135 -4.52 16.20 -11.07
CA THR A 135 -5.54 16.80 -11.94
C THR A 135 -6.30 17.95 -11.28
N LYS A 136 -6.56 17.91 -9.96
CA LYS A 136 -7.19 19.02 -9.25
C LYS A 136 -6.27 20.23 -9.09
N ALA A 137 -5.00 20.02 -8.77
CA ALA A 137 -4.01 21.10 -8.65
C ALA A 137 -3.82 21.84 -9.98
N GLU A 138 -3.74 21.10 -11.09
CA GLU A 138 -3.60 21.68 -12.44
C GLU A 138 -4.83 22.47 -12.91
N ARG A 139 -6.02 22.19 -12.36
CA ARG A 139 -7.23 22.98 -12.66
C ARG A 139 -7.24 24.29 -11.89
N LEU A 140 -6.86 24.28 -10.60
CA LEU A 140 -6.84 25.46 -9.75
C LEU A 140 -5.77 26.49 -10.13
N GLU A 141 -4.75 26.10 -10.89
CA GLU A 141 -3.72 27.01 -11.41
C GLU A 141 -4.13 27.68 -12.75
N LYS A 142 -5.23 27.24 -13.36
CA LYS A 142 -5.73 27.76 -14.65
C LYS A 142 -6.91 28.74 -14.52
N ASP A 143 -7.49 28.85 -13.33
CA ASP A 143 -8.58 29.77 -13.00
C ASP A 143 -8.03 31.01 -12.28
#